data_AF-A0A971TG50-F1
#
_entry.id   AF-A0A971TG50-F1
#
_cell.length_a   1.000
_cell.length_b   1.000
_cell.length_c   1.000
_cell.angle_alpha   90.00
_cell.angle_beta   90.00
_cell.angle_gamma   90.00
#
_symmetry.space_group_name_H-M   'P 1'
#
loop_
_entity.id
_entity.type
_entity.pdbx_description
1 polymer ?
#
loop_
_entity_poly.entity_id
_entity_poly.type
_entity_poly.pdbx_seq_one_letter_code
_entity_poly.pdbx_strand_id
1 'polypeptide(L)'
;MKAERRHELKRSDLSQLLNDLGNFFQQHGTKVLAVALALVLVIGVAFYLYQSRQDSQRQAWAQLFNIVEGNIQAQPEDLQDLARETGDEDLAVLALKQYSGSLLMQYMAMPEGPDRQAILDQADQAVGTIESRYSDNAVALAGAMLNQGVVYENQGRFDQAAEVYRKLTEDPALAGYAIPQLAAARLAELDSWQVLSDQIVELPPATAPAAGATQPATIPAG
;
A
#
# COMPACT_ATOMS: atom_id res chain seq x y z
N MET A 1 14.14 67.35 29.05
CA MET A 1 13.43 67.95 27.89
C MET A 1 13.53 67.15 26.57
N LYS A 2 13.87 65.84 26.56
CA LYS A 2 13.92 64.99 25.34
C LYS A 2 12.80 63.93 25.25
N ALA A 3 12.01 63.74 26.31
CA ALA A 3 10.98 62.70 26.37
C ALA A 3 9.62 63.15 25.78
N GLU A 4 9.20 64.40 26.01
CA GLU A 4 7.88 64.89 25.56
C GLU A 4 7.76 65.00 24.03
N ARG A 5 8.83 65.41 23.33
CA ARG A 5 8.84 65.50 21.85
C ARG A 5 8.70 64.17 21.11
N ARG A 6 8.98 63.02 21.74
CA ARG A 6 8.83 61.69 21.10
C ARG A 6 7.40 61.17 21.10
N HIS A 7 6.55 61.66 21.99
CA HIS A 7 5.15 61.22 22.10
C HIS A 7 4.21 62.00 21.18
N GLU A 8 4.54 63.25 20.81
CA GLU A 8 3.78 64.03 19.82
C GLU A 8 3.93 63.48 18.39
N LEU A 9 5.13 63.05 18.00
CA LEU A 9 5.38 62.46 16.68
C LEU A 9 4.55 61.19 16.45
N LYS A 10 4.50 60.29 17.44
CA LYS A 10 3.71 59.04 17.34
C LYS A 10 2.21 59.27 17.29
N ARG A 11 1.72 60.33 17.93
CA ARG A 11 0.29 60.65 17.93
C ARG A 11 -0.11 61.29 16.59
N SER A 12 0.74 62.17 16.05
CA SER A 12 0.58 62.76 14.72
C SER A 12 0.54 61.70 13.62
N ASP A 13 1.49 60.76 13.63
CA ASP A 13 1.60 59.69 12.61
C ASP A 13 0.35 58.80 12.56
N LEU A 14 -0.25 58.48 13.71
CA LEU A 14 -1.43 57.61 13.77
C LEU A 14 -2.70 58.34 13.29
N SER A 15 -2.85 59.62 13.62
CA SER A 15 -3.94 60.46 13.09
C SER A 15 -3.80 60.74 11.59
N GLN A 16 -2.56 60.91 11.09
CA GLN A 16 -2.30 61.04 9.66
C GLN A 16 -2.59 59.73 8.93
N LEU A 17 -2.12 58.59 9.45
CA LEU A 17 -2.43 57.26 8.92
C LEU A 17 -3.94 56.98 8.85
N LEU A 18 -4.71 57.39 9.87
CA LEU A 18 -6.16 57.20 9.88
C LEU A 18 -6.87 58.08 8.84
N ASN A 19 -6.44 59.33 8.68
CA ASN A 19 -6.99 60.23 7.66
C ASN A 19 -6.60 59.79 6.24
N ASP A 20 -5.37 59.34 6.05
CA ASP A 20 -4.90 58.81 4.77
C ASP A 20 -5.62 57.50 4.42
N LEU A 21 -5.88 56.61 5.40
CA LEU A 21 -6.73 55.43 5.21
C LEU A 21 -8.15 55.83 4.81
N GLY A 22 -8.73 56.83 5.47
CA GLY A 22 -10.09 57.30 5.19
C GLY A 22 -10.23 57.85 3.77
N ASN A 23 -9.30 58.70 3.34
CA ASN A 23 -9.28 59.25 1.98
C ASN A 23 -9.03 58.17 0.92
N PHE A 24 -8.16 57.19 1.22
CA PHE A 24 -7.90 56.06 0.35
C PHE A 24 -9.14 55.16 0.17
N PHE A 25 -9.88 54.87 1.25
CA PHE A 25 -11.13 54.12 1.18
C PHE A 25 -12.26 54.90 0.48
N GLN A 26 -12.30 56.23 0.56
CA GLN A 26 -13.26 57.02 -0.20
C GLN A 26 -12.95 57.04 -1.71
N GLN A 27 -11.68 57.10 -2.11
CA GLN A 27 -11.29 57.10 -3.52
C GLN A 27 -11.23 55.71 -4.16
N HIS A 28 -10.92 54.66 -3.39
CA HIS A 28 -10.67 53.32 -3.91
C HIS A 28 -11.51 52.22 -3.23
N GLY A 29 -12.46 52.57 -2.36
CA GLY A 29 -13.24 51.62 -1.56
C GLY A 29 -13.86 50.49 -2.36
N THR A 30 -14.45 50.76 -3.52
CA THR A 30 -15.03 49.72 -4.40
C THR A 30 -13.97 48.76 -4.96
N LYS A 31 -12.78 49.25 -5.30
CA LYS A 31 -11.68 48.41 -5.80
C LYS A 31 -11.07 47.58 -4.67
N VAL A 32 -10.87 48.18 -3.50
CA VAL A 32 -10.38 47.49 -2.30
C VAL A 32 -11.35 46.39 -1.88
N LEU A 33 -12.65 46.67 -1.90
CA LEU A 33 -13.69 45.70 -1.56
C LEU A 33 -13.77 44.56 -2.58
N ALA A 34 -13.64 44.84 -3.88
CA ALA A 34 -13.58 43.81 -4.92
C ALA A 34 -12.33 42.92 -4.80
N VAL A 35 -11.16 43.50 -4.51
CA VAL A 35 -9.92 42.75 -4.29
C VAL A 35 -10.01 41.91 -3.01
N ALA A 36 -10.56 42.45 -1.92
CA ALA A 36 -10.76 41.70 -0.69
C ALA A 36 -11.73 40.52 -0.89
N LEU A 37 -12.82 40.71 -1.63
CA LEU A 37 -13.75 39.64 -2.00
C LEU A 37 -13.06 38.55 -2.83
N ALA A 38 -12.26 38.95 -3.84
CA ALA A 38 -11.49 38.00 -4.64
C ALA A 38 -10.49 37.21 -3.78
N LEU A 39 -9.81 37.87 -2.83
CA LEU A 39 -8.88 37.24 -1.89
C LEU A 39 -9.59 36.21 -1.00
N VAL A 40 -10.76 36.56 -0.44
CA VAL A 40 -11.57 35.63 0.36
C VAL A 40 -12.04 34.45 -0.48
N LEU A 41 -12.43 34.67 -1.73
CA LEU A 41 -12.83 33.60 -2.65
C LEU A 41 -11.66 32.65 -2.95
N VAL A 42 -10.47 33.21 -3.25
CA VAL A 42 -9.25 32.42 -3.49
C VAL A 42 -8.85 31.63 -2.25
N ILE A 43 -8.88 32.25 -1.07
CA ILE A 43 -8.59 31.57 0.20
C ILE A 43 -9.63 30.49 0.48
N GLY A 44 -10.92 30.76 0.25
CA GLY A 44 -12.00 29.79 0.44
C GLY A 44 -11.86 28.59 -0.49
N VAL A 45 -11.55 28.81 -1.76
CA VAL A 45 -11.27 27.72 -2.72
C VAL A 45 -10.01 26.95 -2.32
N ALA A 46 -8.93 27.63 -1.95
CA ALA A 46 -7.70 26.97 -1.50
C ALA A 46 -7.95 26.12 -0.24
N PHE A 47 -8.71 26.65 0.73
CA PHE A 47 -9.09 25.93 1.95
C PHE A 47 -9.99 24.73 1.64
N TYR A 48 -10.98 24.89 0.75
CA TYR A 48 -11.84 23.79 0.32
C TYR A 48 -11.04 22.67 -0.36
N LEU A 49 -10.12 23.01 -1.26
CA LEU A 49 -9.24 22.03 -1.91
C LEU A 49 -8.29 21.35 -0.91
N TYR A 50 -7.76 22.10 0.07
CA TYR A 50 -6.91 21.55 1.11
C TYR A 50 -7.69 20.57 2.01
N GLN A 51 -8.90 20.94 2.43
CA GLN A 51 -9.76 20.11 3.26
C GLN A 51 -10.24 18.86 2.51
N SER A 52 -10.65 19.00 1.24
CA SER A 52 -11.06 17.88 0.40
C SER A 52 -9.96 16.84 0.23
N ARG A 53 -8.69 17.25 0.17
CA ARG A 53 -7.54 16.33 0.11
C ARG A 53 -7.29 15.61 1.43
N GLN A 54 -7.48 16.28 2.57
CA GLN A 54 -7.35 15.63 3.88
C GLN A 54 -8.45 14.60 4.11
N ASP A 55 -9.68 14.87 3.67
CA ASP A 55 -10.80 13.95 3.86
C ASP A 55 -10.65 12.70 2.98
N SER A 56 -10.16 12.84 1.75
CA SER A 56 -9.86 11.67 0.89
C SER A 56 -8.74 10.80 1.47
N GLN A 57 -7.68 11.41 2.03
CA GLN A 57 -6.61 10.66 2.69
C GLN A 57 -7.11 9.87 3.90
N ARG A 58 -7.96 10.48 4.75
CA ARG A 58 -8.53 9.79 5.92
C ARG A 58 -9.37 8.58 5.51
N GLN A 59 -10.15 8.70 4.44
CA GLN A 59 -10.95 7.60 3.91
C GLN A 59 -10.05 6.49 3.36
N ALA A 60 -9.01 6.84 2.61
CA ALA A 60 -8.04 5.91 2.05
C ALA A 60 -7.29 5.11 3.15
N TRP A 61 -6.86 5.79 4.22
CA TRP A 61 -6.30 5.15 5.40
C TRP A 61 -7.30 4.23 6.10
N ALA A 62 -8.54 4.69 6.31
CA ALA A 62 -9.59 3.88 6.91
C ALA A 62 -9.90 2.62 6.06
N GLN A 63 -9.88 2.73 4.73
CA GLN A 63 -10.05 1.60 3.84
C GLN A 63 -8.92 0.59 4.03
N LEU A 64 -7.66 1.01 4.00
CA LEU A 64 -6.52 0.10 4.22
C LEU A 64 -6.62 -0.60 5.58
N PHE A 65 -6.94 0.13 6.65
CA PHE A 65 -7.09 -0.47 7.98
C PHE A 65 -8.20 -1.51 8.03
N ASN A 66 -9.37 -1.22 7.44
CA ASN A 66 -10.47 -2.19 7.37
C ASN A 66 -10.12 -3.43 6.57
N ILE A 67 -9.28 -3.31 5.54
CA ILE A 67 -8.78 -4.46 4.77
C ILE A 67 -7.81 -5.29 5.61
N VAL A 68 -6.84 -4.63 6.26
CA VAL A 68 -5.80 -5.30 7.07
C VAL A 68 -6.40 -5.99 8.29
N GLU A 69 -7.41 -5.40 8.93
CA GLU A 69 -8.15 -6.00 10.05
C GLU A 69 -9.10 -7.13 9.61
N GLY A 70 -9.31 -7.32 8.31
CA GLY A 70 -10.22 -8.32 7.77
C GLY A 70 -11.70 -7.94 7.93
N ASN A 71 -12.01 -6.69 8.25
CA ASN A 71 -13.38 -6.18 8.30
C ASN A 71 -14.01 -6.12 6.90
N ILE A 72 -13.18 -5.96 5.86
CA ILE A 72 -13.59 -5.94 4.46
C ILE A 72 -12.75 -6.94 3.69
N GLN A 73 -13.42 -7.80 2.92
CA GLN A 73 -12.78 -8.67 1.97
C GLN A 73 -12.45 -7.85 0.72
N ALA A 74 -11.22 -7.35 0.65
CA ALA A 74 -10.75 -6.62 -0.52
C ALA A 74 -10.12 -7.57 -1.53
N GLN A 75 -10.30 -7.24 -2.80
CA GLN A 75 -9.59 -7.88 -3.87
C GLN A 75 -8.19 -7.26 -4.00
N PRO A 76 -7.21 -7.99 -4.56
CA PRO A 76 -5.88 -7.46 -4.80
C PRO A 76 -5.90 -6.15 -5.62
N GLU A 77 -6.81 -6.05 -6.58
CA GLU A 77 -6.97 -4.86 -7.43
C GLU A 77 -7.33 -3.61 -6.61
N ASP A 78 -8.16 -3.75 -5.57
CA ASP A 78 -8.56 -2.62 -4.71
C ASP A 78 -7.33 -2.01 -4.00
N LEU A 79 -6.39 -2.85 -3.58
CA LEU A 79 -5.15 -2.42 -2.92
C LEU A 79 -4.18 -1.78 -3.91
N GLN A 80 -4.11 -2.31 -5.13
CA GLN A 80 -3.30 -1.73 -6.19
C GLN A 80 -3.83 -0.35 -6.61
N ASP A 81 -5.15 -0.21 -6.75
CA ASP A 81 -5.77 1.06 -7.10
C ASP A 81 -5.62 2.07 -5.98
N LEU A 82 -5.81 1.66 -4.72
CA LEU A 82 -5.53 2.49 -3.55
C LEU A 82 -4.10 3.03 -3.56
N ALA A 83 -3.12 2.20 -3.90
CA ALA A 83 -1.72 2.61 -4.00
C ALA A 83 -1.43 3.59 -5.15
N ARG A 84 -2.19 3.53 -6.24
CA ARG A 84 -2.03 4.41 -7.41
C ARG A 84 -2.73 5.75 -7.24
N GLU A 85 -3.90 5.72 -6.59
CA GLU A 85 -4.78 6.87 -6.45
C GLU A 85 -4.44 7.72 -5.22
N THR A 86 -3.82 7.13 -4.21
CA THR A 86 -3.40 7.88 -3.04
C THR A 86 -2.31 8.90 -3.41
N GLY A 87 -2.46 10.11 -2.92
CA GLY A 87 -1.41 11.14 -2.93
C GLY A 87 -0.48 11.07 -1.72
N ASP A 88 -0.65 10.07 -0.86
CA ASP A 88 0.14 9.82 0.34
C ASP A 88 1.09 8.64 0.09
N GLU A 89 2.39 8.91 0.11
CA GLU A 89 3.45 7.93 -0.20
C GLU A 89 3.52 6.80 0.82
N ASP A 90 3.31 7.10 2.11
CA ASP A 90 3.30 6.11 3.17
C ASP A 90 2.11 5.16 3.02
N LEU A 91 0.95 5.71 2.65
CA LEU A 91 -0.21 4.89 2.33
C LEU A 91 0.03 4.03 1.07
N ALA A 92 0.64 4.61 0.04
CA ALA A 92 0.90 3.92 -1.22
C ALA A 92 1.78 2.69 -1.02
N VAL A 93 2.87 2.84 -0.27
CA VAL A 93 3.83 1.76 -0.04
C VAL A 93 3.24 0.67 0.85
N LEU A 94 2.44 1.02 1.85
CA LEU A 94 1.73 0.03 2.69
C LEU A 94 0.66 -0.72 1.89
N ALA A 95 -0.08 -0.02 1.03
CA ALA A 95 -1.06 -0.63 0.12
C ALA A 95 -0.38 -1.60 -0.85
N LEU A 96 0.78 -1.25 -1.43
CA LEU A 96 1.56 -2.17 -2.28
C LEU A 96 2.10 -3.39 -1.51
N LYS A 97 2.58 -3.20 -0.28
CA LYS A 97 2.98 -4.31 0.60
C LYS A 97 1.79 -5.25 0.86
N GLN A 98 0.62 -4.69 1.16
CA GLN A 98 -0.58 -5.49 1.42
C GLN A 98 -1.09 -6.18 0.15
N TYR A 99 -1.01 -5.50 -1.01
CA TYR A 99 -1.30 -6.07 -2.32
C TYR A 99 -0.45 -7.30 -2.58
N SER A 100 0.88 -7.20 -2.41
CA SER A 100 1.80 -8.34 -2.52
C SER A 100 1.42 -9.51 -1.59
N GLY A 101 1.02 -9.23 -0.33
CA GLY A 101 0.53 -10.26 0.58
C GLY A 101 -0.79 -10.89 0.15
N SER A 102 -1.72 -10.12 -0.42
CA SER A 102 -2.98 -10.61 -0.95
C SER A 102 -2.79 -11.51 -2.18
N LEU A 103 -1.81 -11.19 -3.03
CA LEU A 103 -1.40 -12.02 -4.15
C LEU A 103 -0.87 -13.38 -3.70
N LEU A 104 -0.08 -13.44 -2.62
CA LEU A 104 0.34 -14.70 -2.03
C LEU A 104 -0.87 -15.55 -1.56
N MET A 105 -1.86 -14.94 -0.91
CA MET A 105 -3.07 -15.65 -0.50
C MET A 105 -3.85 -16.20 -1.71
N GLN A 106 -3.99 -15.38 -2.76
CA GLN A 106 -4.63 -15.79 -4.00
C GLN A 106 -3.85 -16.92 -4.70
N TYR A 107 -2.53 -16.82 -4.75
CA TYR A 107 -1.64 -17.84 -5.28
C TYR A 107 -1.86 -19.19 -4.59
N MET A 108 -1.92 -19.21 -3.24
CA MET A 108 -2.15 -20.42 -2.46
C MET A 108 -3.55 -21.03 -2.66
N ALA A 109 -4.54 -20.20 -2.97
CA ALA A 109 -5.92 -20.63 -3.18
C ALA A 109 -6.21 -21.16 -4.60
N MET A 110 -5.38 -20.83 -5.59
CA MET A 110 -5.60 -21.19 -6.99
C MET A 110 -5.01 -22.56 -7.34
N PRO A 111 -5.69 -23.36 -8.21
CA PRO A 111 -5.08 -24.55 -8.80
C PRO A 111 -3.91 -24.18 -9.74
N GLU A 112 -3.07 -25.15 -10.09
CA GLU A 112 -1.97 -24.92 -11.03
C GLU A 112 -2.49 -24.53 -12.42
N GLY A 113 -1.87 -23.50 -13.01
CA GLY A 113 -2.28 -22.97 -14.31
C GLY A 113 -1.63 -21.62 -14.66
N PRO A 114 -1.89 -21.09 -15.86
CA PRO A 114 -1.30 -19.83 -16.34
C PRO A 114 -1.65 -18.63 -15.46
N ASP A 115 -2.83 -18.64 -14.83
CA ASP A 115 -3.27 -17.57 -13.92
C ASP A 115 -2.36 -17.46 -12.70
N ARG A 116 -1.79 -18.58 -12.25
CA ARG A 116 -0.85 -18.63 -11.14
C ARG A 116 0.47 -17.95 -11.47
N GLN A 117 0.92 -17.99 -12.72
CA GLN A 117 2.12 -17.28 -13.19
C GLN A 117 1.89 -15.77 -13.23
N ALA A 118 0.70 -15.33 -13.68
CA ALA A 118 0.35 -13.92 -13.72
C ALA A 118 0.40 -13.25 -12.33
N ILE A 119 0.05 -14.00 -11.28
CA ILE A 119 0.17 -13.53 -9.88
C ILE A 119 1.63 -13.23 -9.51
N LEU A 120 2.59 -13.98 -10.05
CA LEU A 120 4.02 -13.73 -9.81
C LEU A 120 4.50 -12.48 -10.47
N ASP A 121 4.13 -12.31 -11.73
CA ASP A 121 4.50 -11.13 -12.48
C ASP A 121 3.95 -9.88 -11.79
N GLN A 122 2.74 -9.98 -11.22
CA GLN A 122 2.15 -8.94 -10.38
C GLN A 122 2.91 -8.72 -9.07
N ALA A 123 3.31 -9.78 -8.37
CA ALA A 123 4.08 -9.67 -7.13
C ALA A 123 5.47 -9.04 -7.36
N ASP A 124 6.16 -9.46 -8.42
CA ASP A 124 7.46 -8.92 -8.84
C ASP A 124 7.32 -7.44 -9.27
N GLN A 125 6.24 -7.08 -9.97
CA GLN A 125 5.93 -5.69 -10.31
C GLN A 125 5.65 -4.84 -9.06
N ALA A 126 4.95 -5.37 -8.07
CA ALA A 126 4.67 -4.65 -6.82
C ALA A 126 5.98 -4.35 -6.07
N VAL A 127 6.86 -5.36 -5.93
CA VAL A 127 8.18 -5.19 -5.30
C VAL A 127 9.04 -4.20 -6.07
N GLY A 128 9.12 -4.32 -7.40
CA GLY A 128 9.88 -3.39 -8.23
C GLY A 128 9.33 -1.95 -8.20
N THR A 129 8.02 -1.79 -8.01
CA THR A 129 7.42 -0.46 -7.79
C THR A 129 7.83 0.12 -6.45
N ILE A 130 7.83 -0.68 -5.39
CA ILE A 130 8.29 -0.25 -4.06
C ILE A 130 9.78 0.12 -4.10
N GLU A 131 10.61 -0.72 -4.71
CA GLU A 131 12.05 -0.49 -4.82
C GLU A 131 12.39 0.77 -5.62
N SER A 132 11.68 1.02 -6.73
CA SER A 132 11.99 2.16 -7.61
C SER A 132 11.42 3.51 -7.12
N ARG A 133 10.27 3.50 -6.43
CA ARG A 133 9.57 4.74 -6.02
C ARG A 133 9.65 5.03 -4.54
N TYR A 134 9.84 4.02 -3.72
CA TYR A 134 9.75 4.10 -2.26
C TYR A 134 10.97 3.40 -1.60
N SER A 135 12.16 3.53 -2.21
CA SER A 135 13.41 2.93 -1.73
C SER A 135 13.79 3.36 -0.31
N ASP A 136 13.36 4.55 0.12
CA ASP A 136 13.57 5.04 1.48
C ASP A 136 12.73 4.28 2.52
N ASN A 137 11.71 3.52 2.10
CA ASN A 137 10.86 2.72 2.97
C ASN A 137 11.32 1.24 3.01
N ALA A 138 12.51 1.02 3.57
CA ALA A 138 13.17 -0.28 3.63
C ALA A 138 12.29 -1.38 4.26
N VAL A 139 11.50 -1.06 5.28
CA VAL A 139 10.65 -2.05 5.97
C VAL A 139 9.50 -2.52 5.09
N ALA A 140 8.86 -1.62 4.34
CA ALA A 140 7.77 -2.00 3.45
C ALA A 140 8.27 -2.82 2.26
N LEU A 141 9.42 -2.42 1.68
CA LEU A 141 10.11 -3.19 0.65
C LEU A 141 10.45 -4.60 1.16
N ALA A 142 11.07 -4.69 2.33
CA ALA A 142 11.44 -5.96 2.94
C ALA A 142 10.24 -6.86 3.19
N GLY A 143 9.10 -6.30 3.60
CA GLY A 143 7.85 -7.04 3.77
C GLY A 143 7.29 -7.59 2.45
N ALA A 144 7.36 -6.82 1.36
CA ALA A 144 6.92 -7.27 0.04
C ALA A 144 7.87 -8.33 -0.55
N MET A 145 9.18 -8.14 -0.42
CA MET A 145 10.20 -9.12 -0.79
C MET A 145 10.02 -10.43 -0.03
N LEU A 146 9.72 -10.38 1.27
CA LEU A 146 9.45 -11.59 2.06
C LEU A 146 8.27 -12.39 1.46
N ASN A 147 7.18 -11.72 1.10
CA ASN A 147 6.04 -12.39 0.46
C ASN A 147 6.44 -13.01 -0.88
N GLN A 148 7.21 -12.29 -1.71
CA GLN A 148 7.74 -12.79 -2.98
C GLN A 148 8.59 -14.06 -2.78
N GLY A 149 9.48 -14.08 -1.76
CA GLY A 149 10.26 -15.25 -1.39
C GLY A 149 9.38 -16.47 -1.07
N VAL A 150 8.32 -16.27 -0.28
CA VAL A 150 7.37 -17.34 0.05
C VAL A 150 6.65 -17.85 -1.20
N VAL A 151 6.33 -16.98 -2.15
CA VAL A 151 5.73 -17.41 -3.40
C VAL A 151 6.70 -18.28 -4.22
N TYR A 152 8.00 -17.92 -4.27
CA TYR A 152 9.02 -18.74 -4.94
C TYR A 152 9.22 -20.11 -4.26
N GLU A 153 9.17 -20.18 -2.92
CA GLU A 153 9.20 -21.44 -2.18
C GLU A 153 8.09 -22.39 -2.62
N ASN A 154 6.85 -21.89 -2.67
CA ASN A 154 5.69 -22.70 -3.03
C ASN A 154 5.73 -23.20 -4.49
N GLN A 155 6.64 -22.67 -5.32
CA GLN A 155 6.87 -23.12 -6.70
C GLN A 155 8.02 -24.11 -6.84
N GLY A 156 8.71 -24.43 -5.75
CA GLY A 156 9.97 -25.15 -5.81
C GLY A 156 11.11 -24.34 -6.45
N ARG A 157 10.96 -23.02 -6.62
CA ARG A 157 12.00 -22.12 -7.13
C ARG A 157 12.93 -21.70 -6.00
N PHE A 158 13.52 -22.69 -5.34
CA PHE A 158 14.28 -22.51 -4.09
C PHE A 158 15.49 -21.59 -4.25
N ASP A 159 16.16 -21.61 -5.42
CA ASP A 159 17.29 -20.70 -5.69
C ASP A 159 16.89 -19.22 -5.63
N GLN A 160 15.71 -18.90 -6.18
CA GLN A 160 15.20 -17.53 -6.22
C GLN A 160 14.67 -17.09 -4.85
N ALA A 161 14.01 -18.00 -4.12
CA ALA A 161 13.64 -17.78 -2.74
C ALA A 161 14.89 -17.49 -1.88
N ALA A 162 15.96 -18.28 -2.04
CA ALA A 162 17.21 -18.11 -1.32
C ALA A 162 17.88 -16.76 -1.60
N GLU A 163 17.87 -16.30 -2.86
CA GLU A 163 18.39 -14.98 -3.21
C GLU A 163 17.63 -13.86 -2.50
N VAL A 164 16.30 -13.92 -2.49
CA VAL A 164 15.44 -12.93 -1.83
C VAL A 164 15.70 -12.91 -0.32
N TYR A 165 15.73 -14.07 0.34
CA TYR A 165 15.99 -14.12 1.77
C TYR A 165 17.38 -13.68 2.16
N ARG A 166 18.39 -14.01 1.34
CA ARG A 166 19.75 -13.55 1.57
C ARG A 166 19.84 -12.02 1.58
N LYS A 167 19.21 -11.36 0.60
CA LYS A 167 19.09 -9.89 0.56
C LYS A 167 18.47 -9.34 1.84
N LEU A 168 17.38 -9.95 2.32
CA LEU A 168 16.72 -9.54 3.56
C LEU A 168 17.57 -9.76 4.82
N THR A 169 18.38 -10.82 4.86
CA THR A 169 19.26 -11.10 6.00
C THR A 169 20.49 -10.20 6.04
N GLU A 170 20.97 -9.76 4.89
CA GLU A 170 22.21 -8.99 4.74
C GLU A 170 21.98 -7.47 4.77
N ASP A 171 20.73 -7.01 4.68
CA ASP A 171 20.39 -5.60 4.67
C ASP A 171 20.56 -4.94 6.06
N PRO A 172 21.54 -4.04 6.25
CA PRO A 172 21.74 -3.36 7.52
C PRO A 172 20.61 -2.39 7.88
N ALA A 173 19.83 -1.90 6.91
CA ALA A 173 18.67 -1.04 7.17
C ALA A 173 17.56 -1.78 7.93
N LEU A 174 17.58 -3.12 7.89
CA LEU A 174 16.63 -3.98 8.59
C LEU A 174 17.11 -4.41 9.98
N ALA A 175 18.26 -3.90 10.46
CA ALA A 175 18.77 -4.19 11.79
C ALA A 175 17.76 -3.80 12.88
N GLY A 176 17.38 -4.76 13.72
CA GLY A 176 16.41 -4.57 14.80
C GLY A 176 14.96 -4.89 14.42
N TYR A 177 14.67 -5.18 13.15
CA TYR A 177 13.37 -5.70 12.73
C TYR A 177 13.32 -7.23 12.78
N ALA A 178 12.10 -7.78 12.79
CA ALA A 178 11.89 -9.24 12.79
C ALA A 178 12.06 -9.87 11.39
N ILE A 179 11.99 -9.09 10.31
CA ILE A 179 12.02 -9.59 8.92
C ILE A 179 13.31 -10.36 8.61
N PRO A 180 14.53 -9.87 8.94
CA PRO A 180 15.76 -10.63 8.71
C PRO A 180 15.79 -11.97 9.45
N GLN A 181 15.25 -12.04 10.67
CA GLN A 181 15.21 -13.28 11.45
C GLN A 181 14.27 -14.30 10.80
N LEU A 182 13.12 -13.85 10.30
CA LEU A 182 12.18 -14.70 9.58
C LEU A 182 12.76 -15.20 8.24
N ALA A 183 13.43 -14.32 7.50
CA ALA A 183 14.13 -14.68 6.26
C ALA A 183 15.26 -15.68 6.52
N ALA A 184 16.03 -15.52 7.59
CA ALA A 184 17.08 -16.46 7.98
C ALA A 184 16.51 -17.83 8.34
N ALA A 185 15.39 -17.88 9.07
CA ALA A 185 14.71 -19.13 9.42
C ALA A 185 14.23 -19.86 8.15
N ARG A 186 13.59 -19.14 7.22
CA ARG A 186 13.15 -19.66 5.92
C ARG A 186 14.32 -20.20 5.10
N LEU A 187 15.40 -19.42 5.00
CA LEU A 187 16.62 -19.80 4.27
C LEU A 187 17.24 -21.09 4.80
N ALA A 188 17.23 -21.31 6.12
CA ALA A 188 17.73 -22.55 6.73
C ALA A 188 16.85 -23.77 6.45
N GLU A 189 15.55 -23.58 6.18
CA GLU A 189 14.60 -24.66 5.88
C GLU A 189 14.55 -25.01 4.39
N LEU A 190 15.02 -24.14 3.49
CA LEU A 190 14.97 -24.34 2.03
C LEU A 190 15.60 -25.67 1.58
N ASP A 191 16.79 -26.01 2.09
CA ASP A 191 17.47 -27.25 1.73
C ASP A 191 16.63 -28.49 2.08
N SER A 192 15.91 -28.44 3.21
CA SER A 192 15.03 -29.53 3.64
C SER A 192 13.81 -29.65 2.74
N TRP A 193 13.24 -28.52 2.30
CA TRP A 193 12.07 -28.51 1.42
C TRP A 193 12.41 -28.96 0.00
N GLN A 194 13.59 -28.61 -0.50
CA GLN A 194 14.09 -29.10 -1.78
C GLN A 194 14.24 -30.62 -1.79
N VAL A 195 14.82 -31.19 -0.72
CA VAL A 195 14.94 -32.65 -0.58
C VAL A 195 13.56 -33.32 -0.52
N LEU A 196 12.59 -32.70 0.17
CA LEU A 196 11.23 -33.24 0.26
C LEU A 196 10.50 -33.17 -1.09
N SER A 197 10.64 -32.09 -1.86
CA SER A 197 10.01 -31.98 -3.18
C SER A 197 10.53 -33.04 -4.16
N ASP A 198 11.84 -33.31 -4.12
CA ASP A 198 12.47 -34.31 -5.00
C ASP A 198 12.06 -35.76 -4.65
N GLN A 199 11.56 -35.98 -3.43
CA GLN A 199 11.13 -37.30 -2.95
C GLN A 199 9.64 -37.60 -3.16
N ILE A 200 8.84 -36.65 -3.65
CA ILE A 200 7.44 -36.91 -4.01
C ILE A 200 7.43 -37.77 -5.28
N VAL A 201 7.47 -39.08 -5.10
CA VAL A 201 7.21 -40.08 -6.14
C VAL A 201 5.74 -39.99 -6.52
N GLU A 202 5.44 -39.80 -7.82
CA GLU A 202 4.07 -39.89 -8.35
C GLU A 202 3.40 -41.16 -7.80
N LEU A 203 2.30 -40.99 -7.05
CA LEU A 203 1.46 -42.12 -6.68
C LEU A 203 1.00 -42.79 -7.97
N PRO A 204 1.22 -44.10 -8.16
CA PRO A 204 0.71 -44.79 -9.34
C PRO A 204 -0.81 -44.54 -9.40
N PRO A 205 -1.36 -44.25 -10.60
CA PRO A 205 -2.75 -43.88 -10.73
C PRO A 205 -3.61 -44.94 -10.04
N ALA A 206 -4.49 -44.50 -9.14
CA ALA A 206 -5.39 -45.38 -8.44
C ALA A 206 -6.16 -46.19 -9.48
N THR A 207 -5.86 -47.49 -9.58
CA THR A 207 -6.60 -48.41 -10.43
C THR A 207 -8.07 -48.31 -10.02
N ALA A 208 -8.88 -47.74 -10.92
CA ALA A 208 -10.32 -47.64 -10.71
C ALA A 208 -10.87 -49.01 -10.31
N PRO A 209 -11.74 -49.10 -9.28
CA PRO A 209 -12.36 -50.37 -8.93
C PRO A 209 -13.14 -50.87 -10.14
N ALA A 210 -12.82 -52.10 -10.57
CA ALA A 210 -13.48 -52.77 -11.66
C ALA A 210 -15.01 -52.74 -11.44
N ALA A 211 -15.72 -52.06 -12.33
CA ALA A 211 -17.18 -52.09 -12.38
C ALA A 211 -17.62 -53.51 -12.79
N GLY A 212 -17.78 -54.38 -11.80
CA GLY A 212 -18.12 -55.79 -11.97
C GLY A 212 -19.36 -56.17 -11.17
N ALA A 213 -20.48 -56.24 -11.88
CA ALA A 213 -21.64 -57.10 -11.63
C ALA A 213 -22.55 -56.86 -10.40
N THR A 214 -23.66 -56.14 -10.64
CA THR A 214 -24.97 -56.53 -10.10
C THR A 214 -26.01 -56.44 -11.20
N GLN A 215 -26.27 -57.57 -11.87
CA GLN A 215 -27.46 -57.78 -12.69
C GLN A 215 -28.61 -58.18 -11.75
N PRO A 216 -29.81 -57.57 -11.81
CA PRO A 216 -30.93 -57.97 -10.98
C PRO A 216 -31.54 -59.28 -11.51
N ALA A 217 -31.63 -60.30 -10.66
CA ALA A 217 -32.31 -61.55 -10.97
C ALA A 217 -33.82 -61.30 -11.12
N THR A 218 -34.35 -61.55 -12.32
CA THR A 218 -35.79 -61.62 -12.58
C THR A 218 -36.37 -62.89 -11.95
N ILE A 219 -37.32 -62.72 -11.02
CA ILE A 219 -38.10 -63.81 -10.40
C ILE A 219 -39.25 -64.17 -11.37
N PRO A 220 -39.41 -65.44 -11.80
CA PRO A 220 -40.56 -65.84 -12.59
C PRO A 220 -41.79 -66.04 -11.68
N ALA A 221 -42.93 -65.51 -12.12
CA ALA A 221 -44.22 -65.71 -11.48
C ALA A 221 -44.72 -67.15 -11.71
N GLY A 222 -45.14 -67.82 -10.63
CA GLY A 222 -45.88 -69.06 -10.61
C GLY A 222 -47.04 -68.95 -9.63
#